data_AF-A0A3P9M9Y8-F1
#
_entry.id   AF-A0A3P9M9Y8-F1
#
_cell.length_a   1.000
_cell.length_b   1.000
_cell.length_c   1.000
_cell.angle_alpha   90.00
_cell.angle_beta   90.00
_cell.angle_gamma   90.00
#
_symmetry.space_group_name_H-M   'P 1'
#
loop_
_entity.id
_entity.type
_entity.pdbx_description
1 polymer ?
#
loop_
_entity_poly.entity_id
_entity_poly.type
_entity_poly.pdbx_seq_one_letter_code
_entity_poly.pdbx_strand_id
1 'polypeptide(L)'
;MSGGLTELLKTGFSMFMKVSRPHPSDNNLLFLFVLGGVTPSELRLIKETVNSHKPGSQVLLLSTRLLRSTDIPELLFATPRLVPDIGV
;
A
#
# COMPACT_ATOMS: atom_id res chain seq x y z
N MET A 1 33.59 -23.37 37.13
CA MET A 1 32.95 -22.59 36.04
C MET A 1 32.37 -23.58 35.02
N SER A 2 31.29 -24.30 35.35
CA SER A 2 30.67 -25.29 34.45
C SER A 2 29.38 -24.70 33.85
N GLY A 3 29.53 -23.90 32.79
CA GLY A 3 28.44 -23.62 31.87
C GLY A 3 28.34 -24.79 30.88
N GLY A 4 27.17 -25.40 30.72
CA GLY A 4 27.08 -26.52 29.77
C GLY A 4 25.71 -27.19 29.57
N LEU A 5 24.74 -27.02 30.49
CA LEU A 5 23.42 -27.65 30.32
C LEU A 5 22.24 -26.66 30.42
N THR A 6 22.39 -25.58 31.19
CA THR A 6 21.35 -24.54 31.32
C THR A 6 21.30 -23.59 30.12
N GLU A 7 22.41 -23.32 29.42
CA GLU A 7 22.40 -22.48 28.21
C GLU A 7 21.82 -23.19 26.99
N LEU A 8 21.93 -24.52 26.90
CA LEU A 8 21.30 -25.31 25.83
C LEU A 8 19.78 -25.43 26.02
N LEU A 9 19.30 -25.45 27.26
CA LEU A 9 17.86 -25.35 27.54
C LEU A 9 17.33 -23.93 27.30
N LYS A 10 18.13 -22.90 27.57
CA LYS A 10 17.76 -21.50 27.28
C LYS A 10 17.75 -21.20 25.78
N THR A 11 18.55 -21.88 24.97
CA THR A 11 18.51 -21.78 23.50
C THR A 11 17.47 -22.71 22.87
N GLY A 12 17.23 -23.91 23.42
CA GLY A 12 16.22 -24.86 22.94
C GLY A 12 14.76 -24.45 23.22
N PHE A 13 14.47 -23.86 24.39
CA PHE A 13 13.14 -23.34 24.71
C PHE A 13 12.90 -21.90 24.22
N SER A 14 13.95 -21.16 23.83
CA SER A 14 13.81 -19.83 23.21
C SER A 14 13.20 -19.89 21.80
N MET A 15 13.30 -21.04 21.11
CA MET A 15 12.58 -21.27 19.84
C MET A 15 11.07 -21.51 19.98
N PHE A 16 10.54 -21.68 21.20
CA PHE A 16 9.11 -21.96 21.42
C PHE A 16 8.30 -20.75 21.94
N MET A 17 8.94 -19.61 22.21
CA MET A 17 8.32 -18.43 22.85
C MET A 17 8.32 -17.15 22.01
N LYS A 18 8.31 -17.28 20.67
CA LYS A 18 7.67 -16.30 19.74
C LYS A 18 7.63 -16.82 18.31
N VAL A 19 6.86 -17.88 18.12
CA VAL A 19 6.58 -18.46 16.79
C VAL A 19 5.45 -17.66 16.13
N SER A 20 5.78 -16.46 15.65
CA SER A 20 5.15 -15.89 14.46
C SER A 20 6.13 -14.87 13.89
N ARG A 21 6.96 -15.29 12.93
CA ARG A 21 7.71 -14.34 12.10
C ARG A 21 6.66 -13.42 11.47
N PRO A 22 6.79 -12.07 11.58
CA PRO A 22 5.82 -11.17 11.00
C PRO A 22 5.65 -11.53 9.53
N HIS A 23 4.46 -12.01 9.18
CA HIS A 23 4.16 -12.41 7.83
C HIS A 23 4.13 -11.12 7.02
N PRO A 24 4.65 -11.09 5.78
CA PRO A 24 4.55 -9.89 4.94
C PRO A 24 3.12 -9.34 4.84
N SER A 25 2.10 -10.21 4.94
CA SER A 25 0.67 -9.85 4.98
C SER A 25 0.20 -9.21 6.28
N ASP A 26 1.00 -9.25 7.35
CA ASP A 26 0.72 -8.57 8.62
C ASP A 26 1.02 -7.07 8.54
N ASN A 27 1.70 -6.61 7.48
CA ASN A 27 1.91 -5.18 7.26
C ASN A 27 0.61 -4.50 6.87
N ASN A 28 0.27 -3.46 7.61
CA ASN A 28 -0.97 -2.71 7.37
C ASN A 28 -0.81 -1.64 6.28
N LEU A 29 0.10 -1.83 5.32
CA LEU A 29 0.43 -0.85 4.27
C LEU A 29 -0.10 -1.33 2.92
N LEU A 30 -1.00 -0.55 2.32
CA LEU A 30 -1.55 -0.78 0.98
C LEU A 30 -0.94 0.24 0.00
N PHE A 31 -0.29 -0.26 -1.05
CA PHE A 31 0.15 0.58 -2.17
C PHE A 31 -0.86 0.46 -3.31
N LEU A 32 -1.41 1.59 -3.76
CA LEU A 32 -2.33 1.65 -4.89
C LEU A 32 -1.81 2.67 -5.91
N PHE A 33 -1.56 2.22 -7.14
CA PHE A 33 -1.14 3.09 -8.23
C PHE A 33 -2.25 3.17 -9.28
N VAL A 34 -2.83 4.35 -9.48
CA VAL A 34 -3.92 4.57 -10.43
C VAL A 34 -3.36 5.22 -11.70
N LEU A 35 -3.43 4.48 -12.81
CA LEU A 35 -3.03 4.94 -14.13
C LEU A 35 -4.17 5.72 -14.79
N GLY A 36 -3.84 6.83 -15.45
CA GLY A 36 -4.83 7.68 -16.13
C GLY A 36 -5.33 8.84 -15.27
N GLY A 37 -4.98 8.85 -13.99
CA GLY A 37 -5.30 9.91 -13.04
C GLY A 37 -6.43 9.54 -12.08
N VAL A 38 -6.54 10.29 -10.98
CA VAL A 38 -7.51 10.02 -9.92
C VAL A 38 -8.26 11.29 -9.53
N THR A 39 -9.55 11.16 -9.27
CA THR A 39 -10.42 12.25 -8.83
C THR A 39 -10.53 12.32 -7.31
N PRO A 40 -10.79 13.51 -6.73
CA PRO A 40 -11.02 13.65 -5.28
C PRO A 40 -12.16 12.78 -4.74
N SER A 41 -13.15 12.46 -5.56
CA SER A 41 -14.26 11.58 -5.19
C SER A 41 -13.79 10.14 -4.99
N GLU A 42 -12.94 9.64 -5.89
CA GLU A 42 -12.33 8.31 -5.75
C GLU A 42 -11.39 8.27 -4.55
N LEU A 43 -10.63 9.33 -4.28
CA LEU A 43 -9.79 9.43 -3.08
C LEU A 43 -10.60 9.27 -1.79
N ARG A 44 -11.75 9.97 -1.72
CA ARG A 44 -12.66 9.89 -0.57
C ARG A 44 -13.24 8.49 -0.43
N LEU A 45 -13.68 7.89 -1.54
CA LEU A 45 -14.21 6.52 -1.56
C LEU A 45 -13.17 5.51 -1.08
N ILE A 46 -11.93 5.59 -1.56
CA ILE A 46 -10.84 4.70 -1.14
C ILE A 46 -10.58 4.85 0.36
N LYS A 47 -10.53 6.09 0.86
CA LYS A 47 -10.33 6.37 2.29
C LYS A 47 -11.46 5.78 3.15
N GLU A 48 -12.71 5.96 2.75
CA GLU A 48 -13.88 5.41 3.46
C GLU A 48 -13.91 3.88 3.41
N THR A 49 -13.57 3.30 2.26
CA THR A 49 -13.51 1.84 2.07
C THR A 49 -12.41 1.21 2.93
N VAL A 50 -11.23 1.83 2.99
CA VAL A 50 -10.13 1.31 3.83
C VAL A 50 -10.48 1.44 5.31
N ASN A 51 -11.04 2.58 5.72
CA ASN A 51 -11.44 2.79 7.11
C ASN A 51 -12.53 1.80 7.57
N SER A 52 -13.43 1.39 6.67
CA SER A 52 -14.49 0.42 6.99
C SER A 52 -14.00 -1.02 7.01
N HIS A 53 -13.10 -1.42 6.11
CA HIS A 53 -12.66 -2.82 5.99
C HIS A 53 -11.47 -3.16 6.89
N LYS A 54 -10.50 -2.24 7.03
CA LYS A 54 -9.27 -2.48 7.80
C LYS A 54 -8.83 -1.19 8.52
N PRO A 55 -9.53 -0.81 9.61
CA PRO A 55 -9.18 0.38 10.36
C PRO A 55 -7.73 0.31 10.84
N GLY A 56 -6.97 1.39 10.62
CA GLY A 56 -5.54 1.49 10.95
C GLY A 56 -4.59 1.08 9.83
N SER A 57 -5.09 0.72 8.64
CA SER A 57 -4.24 0.49 7.46
C SER A 57 -3.77 1.81 6.86
N GLN A 58 -2.47 1.94 6.65
CA GLN A 58 -1.87 3.03 5.90
C GLN A 58 -2.03 2.76 4.40
N VAL A 59 -2.55 3.73 3.65
CA VAL A 59 -2.70 3.64 2.20
C VAL A 59 -1.77 4.64 1.56
N LEU A 60 -0.84 4.17 0.74
CA LEU A 60 -0.09 5.02 -0.16
C LEU A 60 -0.73 4.97 -1.53
N LEU A 61 -1.37 6.07 -1.90
CA LEU A 61 -1.95 6.22 -3.22
C LEU A 61 -1.03 7.05 -4.12
N LEU A 62 -0.76 6.50 -5.29
CA LEU A 62 0.02 7.12 -6.35
C LEU A 62 -0.87 7.24 -7.59
N SER A 63 -0.69 8.30 -8.37
CA SER A 63 -1.41 8.47 -9.63
C SER A 63 -0.56 9.22 -10.63
N THR A 64 -0.88 9.08 -11.91
CA THR A 64 -0.21 9.83 -12.98
C THR A 64 -0.56 11.32 -12.96
N ARG A 65 -1.81 11.67 -12.60
CA ARG A 65 -2.34 13.05 -12.53
C ARG A 65 -3.49 13.12 -11.53
N LEU A 66 -3.67 14.25 -10.84
CA LEU A 66 -4.90 14.54 -10.10
C LEU A 66 -5.91 15.20 -11.03
N LEU A 67 -7.10 14.62 -11.14
CA LEU A 67 -8.14 15.04 -12.08
C LEU A 67 -9.31 15.69 -11.37
N ARG A 68 -9.89 16.71 -11.98
CA ARG A 68 -11.25 17.16 -11.65
C ARG A 68 -12.23 16.41 -12.55
N SER A 69 -13.49 16.30 -12.12
CA SER A 69 -14.52 15.62 -12.91
C SER A 69 -14.72 16.24 -14.30
N THR A 70 -14.42 17.53 -14.45
CA THR A 70 -14.47 18.27 -15.73
C THR A 70 -13.34 17.91 -16.68
N ASP A 71 -12.22 17.40 -16.17
CA ASP A 71 -11.03 17.12 -16.98
C ASP A 71 -11.16 15.75 -17.68
N ILE A 72 -12.10 14.90 -17.25
CA ILE A 72 -12.31 13.54 -17.80
C ILE A 72 -12.80 13.58 -19.26
N PRO A 73 -13.87 14.32 -19.62
CA PRO A 73 -14.29 14.40 -21.02
C PRO A 73 -13.21 14.99 -21.93
N GLU A 74 -12.44 15.95 -21.44
CA GLU A 74 -11.33 16.56 -22.18
C GLU A 74 -10.21 15.55 -22.45
N LEU A 75 -9.85 14.73 -21.45
CA LEU A 75 -8.88 13.65 -21.59
C LEU A 75 -9.35 12.52 -22.53
N LEU A 76 -10.66 12.28 -22.59
CA LEU A 76 -11.24 11.23 -23.43
C LEU A 76 -11.43 11.69 -24.88
N PHE A 77 -11.89 12.92 -25.10
CA PHE A 77 -12.38 13.37 -26.40
C PHE A 77 -11.54 14.48 -27.03
N ALA A 78 -10.84 15.30 -26.25
CA ALA A 78 -10.09 16.46 -26.77
C ALA A 78 -8.58 16.21 -26.84
N THR A 79 -8.06 15.16 -26.20
CA THR A 79 -6.63 14.90 -26.15
C THR A 79 -6.14 14.17 -27.41
N PRO A 80 -5.24 14.78 -28.21
CA PRO A 80 -4.69 14.14 -29.40
C PRO A 80 -3.68 13.05 -28.99
N ARG A 81 -4.13 11.80 -28.89
CA ARG A 81 -3.29 10.64 -28.49
C ARG A 81 -2.26 10.20 -29.55
N LEU A 82 -2.23 10.88 -30.69
CA LEU A 82 -1.31 10.60 -31.79
C LEU A 82 0.09 11.18 -31.55
N VAL A 83 0.24 12.06 -30.55
CA VAL A 83 1.53 12.60 -30.13
C VAL A 83 1.71 12.26 -28.66
N PRO A 84 2.83 11.63 -28.28
CA PRO A 84 3.05 11.31 -26.89
C PRO A 84 3.25 12.60 -26.10
N ASP A 85 2.49 12.76 -25.02
CA ASP A 85 2.58 13.89 -24.08
C ASP A 85 3.80 13.70 -23.17
N ILE A 86 4.99 13.62 -23.78
CA ILE A 86 6.30 13.58 -23.12
C ILE A 86 6.80 15.02 -23.06
N GLY A 87 6.61 15.65 -21.91
CA GLY A 87 7.23 16.93 -21.58
C GLY A 87 8.74 16.77 -21.33
N VAL A 88 9.51 16.60 -22.41
CA VAL A 88 10.97 16.79 -22.40
C VAL A 88 11.28 18.26 -22.16
#